data_AF-A0A356S9G5-F1
#
_entry.id   AF-A0A356S9G5-F1
#
_cell.length_a   1.000
_cell.length_b   1.000
_cell.length_c   1.000
_cell.angle_alpha   90.00
_cell.angle_beta   90.00
_cell.angle_gamma   90.00
#
_symmetry.space_group_name_H-M   'P 1'
#
loop_
_entity.id
_entity.type
_entity.pdbx_description
1 polymer ?
#
loop_
_entity_poly.entity_id
_entity_poly.type
_entity_poly.pdbx_seq_one_letter_code
_entity_poly.pdbx_strand_id
1 'polypeptide(L)' 'TDLPTALVITAGFDPLRDEGQAYVDRLEEFGVEVEHVCYPDQIHAFISFAGGIKAGDDALQRIGAALKQALSS' A
#
# COMPACT_ATOMS: atom_id res chain seq x y z
N THR A 1 -19.52 7.78 -3.55
CA THR A 1 -18.29 8.57 -3.42
C THR A 1 -17.98 8.81 -1.94
N ASP A 2 -18.07 7.78 -1.10
CA ASP A 2 -17.94 7.86 0.38
C ASP A 2 -16.96 6.80 0.89
N LEU A 3 -15.88 6.55 0.15
CA LEU A 3 -14.81 5.66 0.62
C LEU A 3 -13.80 6.48 1.43
N PRO A 4 -13.22 5.89 2.49
CA PRO A 4 -12.14 6.53 3.24
C PRO A 4 -10.90 6.70 2.36
N THR A 5 -10.01 7.62 2.76
CA THR A 5 -8.66 7.73 2.19
C THR A 5 -7.93 6.39 2.30
N ALA A 6 -7.11 6.04 1.32
CA ALA A 6 -6.44 4.74 1.29
C ALA A 6 -4.92 4.84 1.16
N LEU A 7 -4.21 3.91 1.78
CA LEU A 7 -2.83 3.56 1.44
C LEU A 7 -2.86 2.22 0.71
N VAL A 8 -2.36 2.18 -0.52
CA VAL A 8 -2.25 0.96 -1.33
C VAL A 8 -0.77 0.61 -1.48
N ILE A 9 -0.39 -0.60 -1.07
CA ILE A 9 0.97 -1.12 -1.23
C ILE A 9 0.97 -2.25 -2.24
N THR A 10 1.89 -2.21 -3.20
CA THR A 10 2.10 -3.26 -4.20
C THR A 10 3.56 -3.71 -4.23
N ALA A 11 3.80 -4.90 -4.78
CA ALA A 11 5.13 -5.47 -4.96
C ALA A 11 5.41 -5.69 -6.47
N GLY A 12 6.63 -5.41 -6.91
CA GLY A 12 6.98 -5.36 -8.34
C GLY A 12 6.93 -6.70 -9.06
N PHE A 13 7.25 -7.80 -8.35
CA PHE A 13 7.19 -9.18 -8.85
C PHE A 13 5.91 -9.92 -8.43
N ASP A 14 4.89 -9.20 -7.99
CA ASP A 14 3.60 -9.75 -7.58
C ASP A 14 2.65 -9.88 -8.78
N PRO A 15 2.04 -11.04 -9.04
CA PRO A 15 1.01 -11.17 -10.07
C PRO A 15 -0.19 -10.22 -9.86
N LEU A 16 -0.46 -9.78 -8.63
CA LEU A 16 -1.55 -8.86 -8.30
C LEU A 16 -1.18 -7.39 -8.47
N ARG A 17 0.07 -7.06 -8.84
CA ARG A 17 0.56 -5.68 -8.93
C ARG A 17 -0.34 -4.79 -9.79
N ASP A 18 -0.71 -5.29 -10.97
CA ASP A 18 -1.48 -4.52 -11.95
C ASP A 18 -2.94 -4.36 -11.51
N GLU A 19 -3.51 -5.33 -10.79
CA GLU A 19 -4.83 -5.18 -10.14
C GLU A 19 -4.78 -4.13 -9.02
N GLY A 20 -3.68 -4.08 -8.26
CA GLY A 20 -3.45 -3.05 -7.25
C GLY A 20 -3.38 -1.64 -7.86
N GLN A 21 -2.68 -1.47 -8.99
CA GLN A 21 -2.65 -0.20 -9.73
C GLN A 21 -4.05 0.16 -10.24
N ALA A 22 -4.77 -0.78 -10.85
CA ALA A 22 -6.12 -0.53 -11.37
C ALA A 22 -7.10 -0.08 -10.25
N TYR A 23 -6.91 -0.58 -9.03
CA TYR A 23 -7.70 -0.13 -7.88
C TYR A 23 -7.37 1.31 -7.46
N VAL A 24 -6.09 1.70 -7.48
CA VAL A 24 -5.64 3.09 -7.24
C VAL A 24 -6.25 4.03 -8.27
N ASP A 25 -6.09 3.71 -9.55
CA ASP A 25 -6.62 4.52 -10.65
C ASP A 25 -8.14 4.74 -10.50
N ARG A 26 -8.86 3.70 -10.09
CA ARG A 26 -10.30 3.77 -9.86
C ARG A 26 -10.67 4.60 -8.64
N LEU A 27 -9.92 4.49 -7.53
CA LEU A 27 -10.16 5.33 -6.36
C LEU A 27 -9.95 6.81 -6.69
N GLU A 28 -8.88 7.14 -7.41
CA GLU A 28 -8.58 8.50 -7.87
C GLU A 28 -9.66 9.05 -8.82
N GLU A 29 -10.16 8.23 -9.76
CA GLU A 29 -11.27 8.58 -10.67
C GLU A 29 -12.53 9.02 -9.91
N PHE A 30 -12.79 8.41 -8.75
CA PHE A 30 -13.92 8.75 -7.88
C PHE A 30 -13.59 9.83 -6.82
N GLY A 31 -12.42 10.47 -6.92
CA GLY A 31 -12.00 11.57 -6.04
C GLY A 31 -11.60 11.13 -4.62
N VAL A 32 -11.28 9.86 -4.42
CA VAL A 32 -10.76 9.36 -3.14
C VAL A 32 -9.27 9.71 -3.06
N GLU A 33 -8.83 10.28 -1.92
CA GLU A 33 -7.42 10.50 -1.66
C GLU A 33 -6.72 9.16 -1.41
N VAL A 34 -5.71 8.86 -2.22
CA VAL A 34 -4.96 7.61 -2.17
C VAL A 34 -3.47 7.88 -2.21
N GLU A 35 -2.73 7.28 -1.28
CA GLU A 35 -1.29 7.08 -1.40
C GLU A 35 -1.02 5.70 -2.00
N HIS A 36 -0.26 5.63 -3.09
CA HIS A 36 0.19 4.36 -3.66
C HIS A 36 1.70 4.22 -3.57
N VAL A 37 2.16 3.09 -3.01
CA VAL A 37 3.58 2.75 -2.91
C VAL A 37 3.82 1.40 -3.55
N CYS A 38 4.61 1.38 -4.63
CA CYS A 38 5.11 0.15 -5.22
C CYS A 38 6.54 -0.13 -4.74
N TYR A 39 6.78 -1.34 -4.26
CA TYR A 39 8.12 -1.86 -3.94
C TYR A 39 8.61 -2.71 -5.13
N PRO A 40 9.33 -2.11 -6.10
CA PRO A 40 9.52 -2.70 -7.44
C PRO A 40 10.39 -3.96 -7.45
N ASP A 41 11.17 -4.20 -6.41
CA ASP A 41 12.09 -5.33 -6.27
C ASP A 41 11.58 -6.41 -5.29
N GLN A 42 10.32 -6.33 -4.86
CA GLN A 42 9.74 -7.25 -3.88
C GLN A 42 8.77 -8.25 -4.50
N ILE A 43 8.61 -9.37 -3.82
CA ILE A 43 7.64 -10.43 -4.12
C ILE A 43 6.33 -10.21 -3.35
N HIS A 44 5.29 -10.93 -3.75
CA HIS A 44 4.07 -11.04 -2.97
C HIS A 44 4.38 -11.43 -1.50
N ALA A 45 3.66 -10.83 -0.56
CA ALA A 45 3.78 -11.06 0.89
C ALA A 45 5.12 -10.67 1.54
N PHE A 46 6.01 -9.88 0.90
CA PHE A 46 7.29 -9.43 1.49
C PHE A 46 7.15 -8.78 2.89
N ILE A 47 6.00 -8.16 3.17
CA ILE A 47 5.66 -7.53 4.46
C ILE A 47 5.71 -8.56 5.62
N SER A 48 5.27 -9.79 5.38
CA SER A 48 5.27 -10.86 6.38
C SER A 48 6.68 -11.34 6.77
N PHE A 49 7.70 -10.93 6.02
CA PHE A 49 9.11 -11.26 6.25
C PHE A 49 9.89 -10.10 6.90
N ALA A 50 9.21 -9.12 7.49
CA ALA A 50 9.83 -8.09 8.33
C ALA A 50 10.83 -8.70 9.34
N GLY A 51 11.94 -8.00 9.58
CA GLY A 51 13.13 -8.49 10.30
C GLY A 51 14.08 -9.36 9.47
N GLY A 52 13.63 -9.96 8.36
CA GLY A 52 14.47 -10.65 7.38
C GLY A 52 14.60 -9.87 6.06
N ILE A 53 13.55 -9.17 5.66
CA ILE A 53 13.50 -8.30 4.47
C ILE A 53 13.28 -6.86 4.93
N LYS A 54 14.25 -5.99 4.67
CA LYS A 54 14.20 -4.56 5.07
C LYS A 54 12.98 -3.82 4.50
N ALA A 55 12.57 -4.17 3.28
CA ALA A 55 11.37 -3.59 2.68
C ALA A 55 10.11 -3.94 3.49
N GLY A 56 10.05 -5.12 4.11
CA GLY A 56 8.94 -5.51 4.98
C GLY A 56 8.87 -4.64 6.22
N ASP A 57 10.01 -4.30 6.82
CA ASP A 57 10.09 -3.35 7.94
C ASP A 57 9.62 -1.95 7.52
N ASP A 58 10.09 -1.43 6.37
CA ASP A 58 9.66 -0.13 5.83
C ASP A 58 8.15 -0.09 5.58
N ALA A 59 7.60 -1.13 4.95
CA ALA A 59 6.17 -1.23 4.66
C ALA A 59 5.33 -1.26 5.94
N LEU A 60 5.73 -2.01 6.97
CA LEU A 60 5.03 -2.01 8.27
C LEU A 60 5.08 -0.64 8.95
N GLN A 61 6.20 0.08 8.88
CA GLN A 61 6.30 1.43 9.44
C GLN A 61 5.37 2.40 8.71
N ARG A 62 5.30 2.34 7.37
CA ARG A 62 4.37 3.16 6.58
C ARG A 62 2.91 2.85 6.91
N ILE A 63 2.54 1.57 6.96
CA ILE A 63 1.19 1.14 7.35
C ILE A 63 0.84 1.67 8.74
N GLY A 64 1.75 1.52 9.71
CA GLY A 64 1.55 2.03 11.07
C GLY A 64 1.40 3.55 11.12
N ALA A 65 2.22 4.29 10.38
CA ALA A 65 2.13 5.74 10.30
C ALA A 65 0.81 6.21 9.66
N ALA A 66 0.41 5.59 8.55
CA ALA A 66 -0.84 5.90 7.86
C ALA A 66 -2.07 5.61 8.75
N LEU A 67 -2.10 4.45 9.40
CA LEU A 67 -3.16 4.11 10.36
C LEU A 67 -3.18 5.09 11.54
N LYS A 68 -2.02 5.43 12.10
CA LYS A 68 -1.95 6.41 13.18
C LYS A 68 -2.54 7.74 12.71
N GLN A 69 -2.14 8.26 11.56
CA GLN A 69 -2.67 9.51 11.02
C GLN A 69 -4.19 9.45 10.82
N ALA A 70 -4.69 8.38 10.20
CA ALA A 70 -6.12 8.20 9.93
C ALA A 70 -6.97 8.05 11.21
N LEU A 71 -6.38 7.52 12.29
CA LEU A 71 -7.10 7.20 13.54
C LEU A 71 -6.81 8.18 14.69
N SER A 72 -5.96 9.19 14.50
CA SER A 72 -5.60 10.16 15.55
C SER A 72 -6.70 11.21 15.82
N SER A 73 -7.97 10.79 15.79
CA SER A 73 -9.14 11.61 16.16
C SER A 73 -9.30 11.72 17.67
#